data_AF-A0A9N9NT88-F1
#
_entry.id   AF-A0A9N9NT88-F1
#
_cell.length_a   1.000
_cell.length_b   1.000
_cell.length_c   1.000
_cell.angle_alpha   90.00
_cell.angle_beta   90.00
_cell.angle_gamma   90.00
#
_symmetry.space_group_name_H-M   'P 1'
#
loop_
_entity.id
_entity.type
_entity.pdbx_description
1 polymer ?
#
loop_
_entity_poly.entity_id
_entity_poly.type
_entity_poly.pdbx_seq_one_letter_code
_entity_poly.pdbx_strand_id
1 'polypeptide(L)' 'MGKSNSKLSEDQLRELQRCTKFNKNELQQWYKGFLKDCPSGELDKTEFQKIYKQFFPFGDPSKFAEYVFD' A
#
# COMPACT_ATOMS: atom_id res chain seq x y z
N MET A 1 -21.61 -11.19 -5.02
CA MET A 1 -20.51 -11.98 -5.62
C MET A 1 -19.21 -11.23 -5.33
N GLY A 2 -18.33 -11.78 -4.50
CA GLY A 2 -17.16 -11.07 -3.96
C GLY A 2 -16.02 -10.96 -4.98
N LYS A 3 -15.41 -9.77 -5.10
CA LYS A 3 -14.28 -9.51 -6.00
C LYS A 3 -13.11 -10.45 -5.67
N SER A 4 -12.69 -11.23 -6.65
CA SER A 4 -11.68 -12.29 -6.55
C SER A 4 -10.27 -11.82 -6.12
N ASN A 5 -10.00 -10.51 -6.12
CA ASN A 5 -8.69 -9.92 -5.79
C ASN A 5 -8.58 -9.30 -4.38
N SER A 6 -9.52 -9.58 -3.49
CA SER A 6 -9.59 -8.93 -2.17
C SER A 6 -8.54 -9.42 -1.15
N LYS A 7 -7.68 -10.38 -1.51
CA LYS A 7 -6.69 -11.00 -0.60
C LYS A 7 -5.37 -11.26 -1.33
N LEU A 8 -4.26 -11.10 -0.61
CA LEU A 8 -2.94 -11.56 -1.06
C LEU A 8 -2.94 -13.09 -1.18
N SER A 9 -2.32 -13.61 -2.24
CA SER A 9 -2.07 -15.04 -2.40
C SER A 9 -1.04 -15.56 -1.40
N GLU A 10 -1.00 -16.88 -1.18
CA GLU A 10 -0.01 -17.49 -0.27
C GLU A 10 1.44 -17.25 -0.74
N ASP A 11 1.69 -17.25 -2.05
CA ASP A 11 3.02 -16.99 -2.59
C ASP A 11 3.45 -15.54 -2.38
N GLN A 12 2.54 -14.57 -2.61
CA GLN A 12 2.81 -13.17 -2.29
C GLN A 12 3.08 -12.96 -0.80
N LEU A 13 2.32 -13.62 0.08
CA LEU A 13 2.54 -13.53 1.52
C LEU A 13 3.90 -14.11 1.92
N ARG A 14 4.29 -15.26 1.36
CA ARG A 14 5.62 -15.86 1.60
C ARG A 14 6.74 -14.94 1.16
N GLU A 15 6.62 -14.34 -0.02
CA GLU A 15 7.60 -13.40 -0.53
C GLU A 15 7.71 -12.15 0.36
N LEU A 16 6.59 -11.54 0.72
CA LEU A 16 6.55 -10.36 1.59
C LEU A 16 7.11 -10.67 2.98
N GLN A 17 6.83 -11.84 3.56
CA GLN A 17 7.42 -12.25 4.84
C GLN A 17 8.94 -12.46 4.75
N ARG A 18 9.46 -12.86 3.59
CA ARG A 18 10.91 -13.02 3.36
C ARG A 18 11.60 -11.66 3.19
N CYS A 19 10.94 -10.71 2.53
CA CYS A 19 11.51 -9.40 2.20
C CYS A 19 11.27 -8.33 3.26
N THR A 20 10.38 -8.57 4.22
CA THR A 20 10.01 -7.62 5.27
C THR A 20 10.12 -8.25 6.66
N LYS A 21 9.88 -7.45 7.71
CA LYS A 21 9.84 -7.93 9.10
C LYS A 21 8.42 -8.22 9.59
N PHE A 22 7.43 -8.20 8.68
CA PHE A 22 6.04 -8.38 9.04
C PHE A 22 5.62 -9.85 8.99
N ASN A 23 4.74 -10.24 9.91
CA ASN A 23 4.09 -11.54 9.88
C ASN A 23 2.86 -11.54 8.95
N LYS A 24 2.33 -12.73 8.66
CA LYS A 24 1.18 -12.92 7.77
C LYS A 24 -0.05 -12.07 8.15
N ASN A 25 -0.33 -11.91 9.45
CA ASN A 25 -1.50 -11.15 9.90
C ASN A 25 -1.31 -9.65 9.67
N GLU A 26 -0.11 -9.13 9.95
CA GLU A 26 0.23 -7.72 9.71
C GLU A 26 0.14 -7.38 8.22
N LEU A 27 0.70 -8.24 7.35
CA LEU A 27 0.63 -8.05 5.90
C LEU A 27 -0.81 -8.04 5.38
N GLN A 28 -1.67 -8.93 5.88
CA GLN A 28 -3.08 -8.93 5.52
C GLN A 28 -3.83 -7.69 6.02
N GLN A 29 -3.50 -7.19 7.22
CA GLN A 29 -4.07 -5.94 7.74
C GLN A 29 -3.65 -4.74 6.90
N TRP A 30 -2.36 -4.65 6.54
CA TRP A 30 -1.85 -3.61 5.65
C TRP A 30 -2.53 -3.64 4.30
N TYR A 31 -2.65 -4.81 3.66
CA TYR A 31 -3.31 -4.95 2.37
C TYR A 31 -4.80 -4.59 2.44
N LYS A 32 -5.48 -4.92 3.54
CA LYS A 32 -6.87 -4.51 3.75
C LYS A 32 -7.01 -3.00 3.94
N GLY A 33 -6.09 -2.36 4.66
CA GLY A 33 -6.01 -0.91 4.78
C GLY A 33 -5.78 -0.26 3.41
N PHE A 34 -4.81 -0.79 2.67
CA PHE A 34 -4.53 -0.35 1.31
C PHE A 34 -5.76 -0.40 0.39
N LEU A 35 -6.48 -1.52 0.33
CA LEU A 35 -7.69 -1.62 -0.50
C LEU A 35 -8.86 -0.74 -0.02
N LYS A 36 -8.87 -0.33 1.25
CA LYS A 36 -9.86 0.61 1.78
C LYS A 36 -9.55 2.03 1.30
N ASP A 37 -8.28 2.42 1.33
CA ASP A 37 -7.83 3.76 0.96
C ASP A 37 -7.68 3.90 -0.58
N CYS A 38 -7.40 2.79 -1.26
CA CYS A 38 -7.23 2.66 -2.70
C CYS A 38 -8.07 1.48 -3.25
N PRO A 39 -9.38 1.70 -3.52
CA PRO A 39 -10.30 0.63 -3.94
C PRO A 39 -10.01 -0.01 -5.30
N SER A 40 -9.24 0.67 -6.16
CA SER A 40 -8.73 0.12 -7.43
C SER A 40 -7.69 -0.99 -7.19
N GLY A 41 -6.97 -0.92 -6.06
CA GLY A 41 -5.78 -1.73 -5.82
C GLY A 41 -4.53 -1.21 -6.52
N GLU A 42 -4.59 -0.02 -7.12
CA GLU A 42 -3.51 0.63 -7.86
C GLU A 42 -3.25 2.00 -7.27
N LEU A 43 -2.04 2.22 -6.75
CA LEU A 43 -1.65 3.50 -6.17
C LEU A 43 -0.88 4.32 -7.20
N ASP A 44 -1.42 5.45 -7.60
CA ASP A 44 -0.71 6.40 -8.46
C ASP A 44 0.05 7.47 -7.65
N LYS A 45 0.89 8.24 -8.35
CA LYS A 45 1.69 9.32 -7.75
C LYS A 45 0.81 10.34 -7.01
N THR A 46 -0.38 10.64 -7.52
CA THR A 46 -1.30 11.63 -6.93
C THR A 46 -1.93 11.11 -5.65
N GLU A 47 -2.36 9.85 -5.65
CA GLU A 47 -2.91 9.16 -4.49
C GLU A 47 -1.85 8.97 -3.41
N PHE A 48 -0.62 8.60 -3.80
CA PHE A 48 0.50 8.52 -2.87
C PHE A 48 0.77 9.85 -2.17
N GLN A 49 0.80 10.97 -2.91
CA GLN A 49 0.97 12.30 -2.31
C GLN A 49 -0.12 12.62 -1.28
N LYS A 50 -1.38 12.27 -1.57
CA LYS A 50 -2.50 12.47 -0.63
C LYS A 50 -2.31 11.67 0.64
N ILE A 51 -1.96 10.38 0.54
CA ILE A 51 -1.69 9.52 1.70
C ILE A 51 -0.51 10.06 2.49
N TYR A 52 0.59 10.40 1.82
CA TYR A 52 1.80 10.92 2.48
C TYR A 52 1.53 12.21 3.25
N LYS A 53 0.69 13.10 2.72
CA LYS A 53 0.25 14.34 3.38
C LYS A 53 -0.56 14.06 4.65
N GLN A 54 -1.26 12.92 4.78
CA GLN A 54 -1.96 12.57 6.03
C GLN A 54 -0.98 12.25 7.16
N PHE A 55 0.17 11.65 6.85
CA PHE A 55 1.22 11.36 7.84
C PHE A 55 2.09 12.58 8.14
N PHE A 56 2.31 13.44 7.14
CA PHE A 56 3.15 14.62 7.23
C PHE A 56 2.39 15.88 6.77
N PRO A 57 1.39 16.36 7.54
CA PRO A 57 0.47 17.41 7.12
C PRO A 57 1.16 18.74 6.77
N PHE A 58 2.30 19.01 7.37
CA PHE A 58 3.07 20.23 7.12
C PHE A 58 4.21 20.07 6.10
N GLY A 59 4.50 18.84 5.65
CA GLY A 59 5.54 18.56 4.66
C GLY A 59 5.04 18.69 3.22
N ASP A 60 5.95 18.90 2.25
CA ASP A 60 5.63 18.85 0.82
C ASP A 60 5.92 17.44 0.25
N PRO A 61 4.89 16.67 -0.14
CA PRO A 61 5.08 15.32 -0.66
C PRO A 61 5.55 15.29 -2.12
N SER A 62 5.50 16.41 -2.87
CA SER A 62 5.65 16.39 -4.33
C SER A 62 7.01 15.86 -4.78
N LYS A 63 8.10 16.38 -4.20
CA LYS A 63 9.47 15.92 -4.54
C LYS A 63 9.70 14.47 -4.13
N PHE A 64 9.20 14.05 -2.98
CA PHE A 64 9.39 12.67 -2.53
C PHE A 64 8.59 11.69 -3.39
N ALA A 65 7.38 12.04 -3.77
CA ALA A 65 6.57 11.24 -4.68
C ALA A 65 7.17 11.13 -6.09
N GLU A 66 7.94 12.11 -6.54
CA GLU A 66 8.75 11.98 -7.76
C GLU A 66 9.80 10.88 -7.63
N TYR A 67 10.64 10.95 -6.60
CA TYR A 67 11.67 9.93 -6.36
C TYR A 67 11.14 8.51 -6.13
N VAL A 68 9.91 8.36 -5.65
CA VAL A 68 9.31 7.05 -5.37
C VAL A 68 8.71 6.40 -6.63
N PHE A 69 8.30 7.20 -7.62
CA PHE A 69 7.61 6.73 -8.82
C PHE A 69 8.44 6.81 -10.11
N ASP A 70 9.63 7.42 -10.10
CA ASP A 70 10.66 7.33 -11.16
C ASP A 70 11.55 6.08 -11.00
#